data_AF-A0A9P1HVB9-F1
#
_entry.id   AF-A0A9P1HVB9-F1
#
_cell.length_a   1.000
_cell.length_b   1.000
_cell.length_c   1.000
_cell.angle_alpha   90.00
_cell.angle_beta   90.00
_cell.angle_gamma   90.00
#
_symmetry.space_group_name_H-M   'P 1'
#
loop_
_entity.id
_entity.type
_entity.pdbx_description
1 polymer ?
#
loop_
_entity_poly.entity_id
_entity_poly.type
_entity_poly.pdbx_seq_one_letter_code
_entity_poly.pdbx_strand_id
1 'polypeptide(L)'
;MNEGSGSIDEFENDLSIHSPANPIDYIAVDEDLLANTLDDSEGESYSHIPEHLRQYILEYHNNKRSSLASGLEPNLIGNMQSGKNIYQLEWDNELERIAATHISACSSAFINGSTLKSSAQVIKTFWLLWDGTDDQLHVKKALEQWWNQGQHSGNEDARNRYFNRRNYIGWANMAKGKTTRIGCSYKQCSSEQKAVFICIYSEKAQCELEMIYEPGEPCTSNEDCFTYPNSKCNTTTGLCLAPKYVNDNGENTICSDSSNMTDAIRDLALSQHNFYRSRLARGLEYNGETNMSQPTAKRMIKMEYNCELERYAQKHAEKCVFAHSNSWERPNQGQNLYMTSTIHFDPRILLRTGIEKWWQELEQFGVPEDNLLSSDMWRNKGKLVGHWTQMAWDRSYHLGCAVVQCPLMGYVVCHYGPAGNRRDQIIYETGDACATDADCQGLHCISEEGLCAHHI
;
A
#
# COMPACT_ATOMS: atom_id res chain seq x y z
N MET A 1 -22.20 10.70 -51.60
CA MET A 1 -21.77 11.75 -50.66
C MET A 1 -22.98 12.04 -49.78
N ASN A 2 -23.45 11.12 -48.92
CA ASN A 2 -22.92 10.65 -47.61
C ASN A 2 -22.49 11.80 -46.70
N GLU A 3 -23.00 12.03 -45.49
CA GLU A 3 -24.07 11.53 -44.58
C GLU A 3 -24.42 12.76 -43.68
N GLY A 4 -25.61 13.02 -43.13
CA GLY A 4 -26.56 12.16 -42.44
C GLY A 4 -26.76 12.68 -41.02
N SER A 5 -27.59 13.71 -40.83
CA SER A 5 -28.12 14.11 -39.51
C SER A 5 -29.53 13.54 -39.36
N GLY A 6 -29.67 12.55 -38.49
CA GLY A 6 -30.94 11.90 -38.17
C GLY A 6 -31.02 11.61 -36.67
N SER A 7 -32.12 12.07 -36.08
CA SER A 7 -32.62 11.72 -34.75
C SER A 7 -32.81 10.21 -34.58
N ILE A 8 -33.12 9.75 -33.36
CA ILE A 8 -34.29 8.90 -33.03
C ILE A 8 -34.16 8.44 -31.55
N ASP A 9 -35.17 8.79 -30.76
CA ASP A 9 -35.58 8.19 -29.49
C ASP A 9 -36.11 6.76 -29.69
N GLU A 10 -36.25 6.01 -28.59
CA GLU A 10 -36.88 4.68 -28.44
C GLU A 10 -36.00 3.45 -28.73
N PHE A 11 -35.81 2.62 -27.71
CA PHE A 11 -36.51 1.33 -27.61
C PHE A 11 -36.44 0.79 -26.18
N GLU A 12 -37.60 0.78 -25.53
CA GLU A 12 -37.94 -0.12 -24.41
C GLU A 12 -37.94 -1.57 -24.90
N ASN A 13 -37.54 -2.51 -24.03
CA ASN A 13 -38.29 -3.76 -23.84
C ASN A 13 -37.93 -4.46 -22.53
N ASP A 14 -38.80 -4.22 -21.56
CA ASP A 14 -39.45 -5.14 -20.62
C ASP A 14 -39.00 -6.62 -20.59
N LEU A 15 -38.64 -7.10 -19.39
CA LEU A 15 -39.04 -8.41 -18.89
C LEU A 15 -39.25 -8.30 -17.37
N SER A 16 -40.41 -7.82 -17.00
CA SER A 16 -41.01 -7.95 -15.68
C SER A 16 -41.53 -9.38 -15.45
N ILE A 17 -41.12 -10.01 -14.34
CA ILE A 17 -41.77 -11.21 -13.78
C ILE A 17 -42.17 -10.91 -12.34
N HIS A 18 -43.45 -11.11 -12.06
CA HIS A 18 -44.13 -10.88 -10.79
C HIS A 18 -43.92 -11.99 -9.74
N SER A 19 -43.64 -11.54 -8.50
CA SER A 19 -44.12 -12.02 -7.18
C SER A 19 -43.80 -13.45 -6.68
N PRO A 20 -43.94 -13.75 -5.36
CA PRO A 20 -44.36 -12.90 -4.24
C PRO A 20 -43.42 -12.93 -3.01
N ALA A 21 -43.65 -11.95 -2.12
CA ALA A 21 -43.19 -11.96 -0.75
C ALA A 21 -43.84 -13.09 0.07
N ASN A 22 -43.09 -13.67 1.00
CA ASN A 22 -43.62 -14.12 2.28
C ASN A 22 -42.55 -13.99 3.38
N PRO A 23 -42.94 -13.58 4.61
CA PRO A 23 -42.03 -13.24 5.68
C PRO A 23 -41.68 -14.48 6.51
N ILE A 24 -40.42 -14.57 6.97
CA ILE A 24 -40.05 -15.50 8.04
C ILE A 24 -39.30 -14.69 9.10
N ASP A 25 -39.79 -14.83 10.32
CA ASP A 25 -39.39 -14.13 11.53
C ASP A 25 -37.88 -14.18 11.81
N TYR A 26 -37.28 -13.01 12.01
CA TYR A 26 -36.00 -12.89 12.70
C TYR A 26 -36.25 -12.98 14.20
N ILE A 27 -35.85 -14.10 14.80
CA ILE A 27 -35.70 -14.23 16.25
C ILE A 27 -34.53 -13.31 16.65
N ALA A 28 -34.84 -12.30 17.47
CA ALA A 28 -33.86 -11.47 18.14
C ALA A 28 -32.99 -12.34 19.06
N VAL A 29 -31.68 -12.22 18.91
CA VAL A 29 -30.70 -12.69 19.90
C VAL A 29 -29.97 -11.47 20.44
N ASP A 30 -30.03 -11.37 21.76
CA ASP A 30 -29.59 -10.33 22.68
C ASP A 30 -28.19 -9.74 22.38
N GLU A 31 -28.08 -8.40 22.42
CA GLU A 31 -26.86 -7.63 22.11
C GLU A 31 -25.92 -7.38 23.33
N ASP A 32 -26.09 -8.11 24.45
CA ASP A 32 -25.38 -7.81 25.72
C ASP A 32 -24.32 -8.84 26.16
N LEU A 33 -23.57 -9.46 25.23
CA LEU A 33 -22.54 -10.47 25.57
C LEU A 33 -21.18 -10.33 24.87
N LEU A 34 -20.74 -9.11 24.56
CA LEU A 34 -19.39 -8.84 24.01
C LEU A 34 -18.56 -7.81 24.78
N ALA A 35 -18.81 -7.67 26.09
CA ALA A 35 -17.91 -6.93 26.97
C ALA A 35 -17.51 -7.80 28.17
N ASN A 36 -16.21 -8.05 28.28
CA ASN A 36 -15.46 -8.72 29.37
C ASN A 36 -15.15 -10.21 29.17
N THR A 37 -13.98 -10.48 28.57
CA THR A 37 -12.99 -11.43 29.10
C THR A 37 -11.61 -11.11 28.50
N LEU A 38 -10.89 -10.18 29.14
CA LEU A 38 -9.44 -10.29 29.26
C LEU A 38 -9.20 -11.14 30.51
N ASP A 39 -9.12 -12.46 30.33
CA ASP A 39 -8.67 -13.37 31.38
C ASP A 39 -7.67 -14.35 30.77
N ASP A 40 -6.41 -14.18 31.15
CA ASP A 40 -5.33 -15.13 30.92
C ASP A 40 -5.57 -16.35 31.82
N SER A 41 -6.26 -17.38 31.33
CA SER A 41 -5.98 -18.76 31.74
C SER A 41 -6.60 -19.84 30.84
N GLU A 42 -5.71 -20.73 30.39
CA GLU A 42 -5.89 -22.09 29.87
C GLU A 42 -6.54 -22.30 28.49
N GLY A 43 -5.71 -22.68 27.50
CA GLY A 43 -6.12 -23.74 26.56
C GLY A 43 -5.79 -23.65 25.07
N GLU A 44 -4.63 -23.16 24.63
CA GLU A 44 -3.95 -23.68 23.43
C GLU A 44 -2.53 -23.12 23.33
N SER A 45 -1.52 -23.98 23.47
CA SER A 45 -0.11 -23.63 23.29
C SER A 45 0.14 -23.34 21.81
N TYR A 46 -0.10 -22.10 21.37
CA TYR A 46 0.42 -21.63 20.09
C TYR A 46 1.94 -21.83 20.12
N SER A 47 2.43 -22.71 19.25
CA SER A 47 3.86 -22.97 19.07
C SER A 47 4.54 -21.68 18.60
N HIS A 48 4.97 -20.85 19.55
CA HIS A 48 5.79 -19.70 19.28
C HIS A 48 7.13 -20.17 18.73
N ILE A 49 7.55 -19.55 17.62
CA ILE A 49 8.92 -19.73 17.16
C ILE A 49 9.85 -19.21 18.28
N PRO A 50 10.87 -19.98 18.69
CA PRO A 50 11.79 -19.54 19.73
C PRO A 50 12.41 -18.16 19.43
N GLU A 51 12.57 -17.33 20.46
CA GLU A 51 13.10 -15.96 20.33
C GLU A 51 14.44 -15.91 19.59
N HIS A 52 15.33 -16.88 19.81
CA HIS A 52 16.62 -16.91 19.13
C HIS A 52 16.48 -17.14 17.60
N LEU A 53 15.48 -17.92 17.16
CA LEU A 53 15.18 -18.09 15.74
C LEU A 53 14.54 -16.84 15.16
N ARG A 54 13.65 -16.18 15.91
CA ARG A 54 13.06 -14.89 15.55
C ARG A 54 14.16 -13.86 15.24
N GLN A 55 15.11 -13.71 16.15
CA GLN A 55 16.27 -12.82 15.97
C GLN A 55 17.10 -13.20 14.75
N TYR A 56 17.46 -14.48 14.62
CA TYR A 56 18.23 -14.96 13.47
C TYR A 56 17.55 -14.68 12.12
N ILE A 57 16.25 -14.93 12.01
CA ILE A 57 15.47 -14.66 10.81
C ILE A 57 15.50 -13.17 10.49
N LEU A 58 15.24 -12.30 11.46
CA LEU A 58 15.19 -10.86 11.27
C LEU A 58 16.55 -10.28 10.85
N GLU A 59 17.62 -10.71 11.52
CA GLU A 59 18.99 -10.34 11.20
C GLU A 59 19.38 -10.80 9.80
N TYR A 60 19.06 -12.05 9.43
CA TYR A 60 19.36 -12.56 8.09
C TYR A 60 18.72 -11.69 7.00
N HIS A 61 17.42 -11.40 7.13
CA HIS A 61 16.71 -10.56 6.17
C HIS A 61 17.31 -9.15 6.08
N ASN A 62 17.53 -8.50 7.21
CA ASN A 62 18.01 -7.12 7.21
C ASN A 62 19.46 -7.00 6.72
N ASN A 63 20.33 -7.96 7.06
CA ASN A 63 21.69 -8.00 6.51
C ASN A 63 21.66 -8.17 4.97
N LYS A 64 20.80 -9.05 4.47
CA LYS A 64 20.63 -9.26 3.03
C LYS A 64 20.04 -8.06 2.31
N ARG A 65 19.05 -7.39 2.91
CA ARG A 65 18.46 -6.15 2.38
C ARG A 65 19.46 -4.99 2.38
N SER A 66 20.29 -4.86 3.41
CA SER A 66 21.36 -3.85 3.49
C SER A 66 22.41 -4.05 2.39
N SER A 67 22.85 -5.29 2.21
CA SER A 67 23.76 -5.69 1.13
C SER A 67 23.15 -5.43 -0.26
N LEU A 68 21.86 -5.71 -0.44
CA LEU A 68 21.12 -5.39 -1.68
C LEU A 68 21.05 -3.89 -1.94
N ALA A 69 20.71 -3.09 -0.93
CA ALA A 69 20.65 -1.63 -1.03
C ALA A 69 21.98 -1.05 -1.49
N SER A 70 23.09 -1.64 -1.04
CA SER A 70 24.45 -1.26 -1.41
C SER A 70 24.93 -1.84 -2.75
N GLY A 71 24.11 -2.60 -3.48
CA GLY A 71 24.49 -3.23 -4.75
C GLY A 71 25.55 -4.33 -4.62
N LEU A 72 25.63 -4.98 -3.45
CA LEU A 72 26.63 -6.00 -3.15
C LEU A 72 26.11 -7.44 -3.35
N GLU A 73 24.80 -7.61 -3.55
CA GLU A 73 24.21 -8.93 -3.75
C GLU A 73 24.40 -9.44 -5.19
N PRO A 74 24.76 -10.72 -5.37
CA PRO A 74 25.05 -11.27 -6.68
C PRO A 74 23.78 -11.44 -7.51
N ASN A 75 23.89 -11.19 -8.81
CA ASN A 75 22.86 -11.44 -9.81
C ASN A 75 23.24 -12.66 -10.67
N LEU A 76 22.44 -13.00 -11.69
CA LEU A 76 22.80 -14.03 -12.66
C LEU A 76 24.13 -13.69 -13.35
N ILE A 77 24.33 -12.41 -13.65
CA ILE A 77 25.57 -11.84 -14.17
C ILE A 77 25.91 -10.61 -13.35
N GLY A 78 27.09 -10.59 -12.73
CA GLY A 78 27.56 -9.47 -11.90
C GLY A 78 26.76 -9.33 -10.61
N ASN A 79 26.52 -8.08 -10.20
CA ASN A 79 25.75 -7.75 -9.01
C ASN A 79 24.38 -7.17 -9.37
N MET A 80 23.45 -7.28 -8.43
CA MET A 80 22.17 -6.59 -8.48
C MET A 80 22.42 -5.07 -8.37
N GLN A 81 21.54 -4.28 -8.99
CA GLN A 81 21.61 -2.82 -8.87
C GLN A 81 21.40 -2.41 -7.42
N SER A 82 22.08 -1.35 -6.98
CA SER A 82 21.79 -0.69 -5.70
C SER A 82 20.33 -0.23 -5.64
N GLY A 83 19.81 -0.13 -4.42
CA GLY A 83 18.44 0.24 -4.17
C GLY A 83 18.29 1.37 -3.17
N LYS A 84 17.46 2.35 -3.52
CA LYS A 84 16.94 3.36 -2.58
C LYS A 84 15.64 2.87 -1.95
N ASN A 85 15.22 3.50 -0.85
CA ASN A 85 13.95 3.19 -0.17
C ASN A 85 13.78 1.70 0.22
N ILE A 86 14.86 1.00 0.56
CA ILE A 86 14.75 -0.37 1.07
C ILE A 86 14.59 -0.29 2.59
N TYR A 87 13.46 -0.77 3.10
CA TYR A 87 13.11 -0.67 4.50
C TYR A 87 13.66 -1.83 5.33
N GLN A 88 14.08 -1.53 6.55
CA GLN A 88 14.36 -2.53 7.57
C GLN A 88 13.06 -3.22 7.96
N LEU A 89 13.11 -4.55 8.06
CA LEU A 89 12.01 -5.34 8.59
C LEU A 89 12.02 -5.29 10.11
N GLU A 90 10.82 -5.18 10.69
CA GLU A 90 10.53 -5.41 12.10
C GLU A 90 9.67 -6.67 12.25
N TRP A 91 9.79 -7.33 13.41
CA TRP A 91 8.98 -8.51 13.70
C TRP A 91 7.54 -8.11 14.03
N ASP A 92 6.58 -8.85 13.49
CA ASP A 92 5.15 -8.64 13.72
C ASP A 92 4.52 -9.92 14.29
N ASN A 93 4.03 -9.80 15.52
CA ASN A 93 3.43 -10.92 16.25
C ASN A 93 2.10 -11.38 15.65
N GLU A 94 1.36 -10.51 14.98
CA GLU A 94 0.11 -10.87 14.31
C GLU A 94 0.40 -11.69 13.05
N LEU A 95 1.41 -11.29 12.26
CA LEU A 95 1.87 -12.09 11.13
C LEU A 95 2.43 -13.45 11.57
N GLU A 96 3.17 -13.51 12.69
CA GLU A 96 3.61 -14.78 13.29
C GLU A 96 2.41 -15.65 13.68
N ARG A 97 1.39 -15.07 14.34
CA ARG A 97 0.19 -15.79 14.76
C ARG A 97 -0.57 -16.38 13.58
N ILE A 98 -0.71 -15.63 12.49
CA ILE A 98 -1.33 -16.11 11.24
C ILE A 98 -0.51 -17.28 10.67
N ALA A 99 0.81 -17.14 10.61
CA ALA A 99 1.72 -18.17 10.14
C ALA A 99 1.60 -19.46 10.96
N ALA A 100 1.63 -19.34 12.29
CA ALA A 100 1.51 -20.45 13.24
C ALA A 100 0.15 -21.17 13.13
N THR A 101 -0.93 -20.39 13.02
CA THR A 101 -2.29 -20.92 12.86
C THR A 101 -2.41 -21.74 11.58
N HIS A 102 -1.86 -21.27 10.46
CA HIS A 102 -1.94 -22.00 9.19
C HIS A 102 -1.20 -23.33 9.21
N ILE A 103 0.02 -23.35 9.75
CA ILE A 103 0.82 -24.59 9.81
C ILE A 103 0.43 -25.48 10.98
N SER A 104 -0.53 -25.08 11.83
CA SER A 104 -1.03 -25.89 12.94
C SER A 104 -1.58 -27.24 12.46
N ALA A 105 -2.19 -27.28 11.28
CA ALA A 105 -2.65 -28.50 10.62
C ALA A 105 -1.57 -29.17 9.75
N CYS A 106 -0.29 -28.82 9.91
CA CYS A 106 0.83 -29.36 9.15
C CYS A 106 0.71 -29.15 7.62
N SER A 107 -0.04 -28.13 7.20
CA SER A 107 -0.22 -27.79 5.80
C SER A 107 1.09 -27.27 5.18
N SER A 108 1.48 -27.85 4.04
CA SER A 108 2.56 -27.35 3.19
C SER A 108 2.06 -26.49 2.02
N ALA A 109 0.75 -26.27 1.94
CA ALA A 109 0.16 -25.39 0.95
C ALA A 109 0.41 -23.93 1.33
N PHE A 110 0.51 -23.07 0.32
CA PHE A 110 0.39 -21.64 0.55
C PHE A 110 -0.95 -21.34 1.24
N ILE A 111 -0.93 -20.40 2.18
CA ILE A 111 -2.16 -19.90 2.78
C ILE A 111 -3.03 -19.36 1.65
N ASN A 112 -4.30 -19.75 1.64
CA ASN A 112 -5.24 -19.28 0.64
C ASN A 112 -5.26 -17.75 0.63
N GLY A 113 -5.30 -17.14 -0.56
CA GLY A 113 -5.43 -15.69 -0.69
C GLY A 113 -6.67 -15.13 0.02
N SER A 114 -7.70 -15.92 0.29
CA SER A 114 -8.84 -15.49 1.12
C SER A 114 -8.53 -15.41 2.62
N THR A 115 -7.49 -16.09 3.12
CA THR A 115 -7.07 -16.10 4.53
C THR A 115 -5.89 -15.16 4.78
N LEU A 116 -4.86 -15.23 3.94
CA LEU A 116 -3.67 -14.38 4.06
C LEU A 116 -3.89 -13.00 3.43
N LYS A 117 -4.69 -12.97 2.37
CA LYS A 117 -5.21 -11.77 1.72
C LYS A 117 -4.17 -10.84 1.07
N SER A 118 -2.91 -10.90 1.47
CA SER A 118 -1.73 -10.68 0.63
C SER A 118 -1.08 -12.04 0.29
N SER A 119 -0.63 -12.24 -0.96
CA SER A 119 0.17 -13.44 -1.32
C SER A 119 1.63 -13.34 -0.83
N ALA A 120 1.89 -12.47 0.15
CA ALA A 120 3.20 -12.11 0.64
C ALA A 120 3.72 -13.19 1.59
N GLN A 121 4.01 -14.36 1.05
CA GLN A 121 4.41 -15.54 1.81
C GLN A 121 5.47 -16.34 1.08
N VAL A 122 6.27 -17.05 1.86
CA VAL A 122 7.19 -18.09 1.41
C VAL A 122 7.06 -19.27 2.36
N ILE A 123 7.00 -20.48 1.81
CA ILE A 123 6.85 -21.71 2.58
C ILE A 123 7.88 -22.74 2.12
N LYS A 124 8.40 -23.49 3.08
CA LYS A 124 9.34 -24.59 2.84
C LYS A 124 8.94 -25.79 3.69
N THR A 125 8.95 -26.96 3.08
CA THR A 125 8.78 -28.24 3.76
C THR A 125 10.11 -28.98 3.78
N PHE A 126 10.38 -29.62 4.91
CA PHE A 126 11.53 -30.48 5.17
C PHE A 126 11.04 -31.88 5.52
N TRP A 127 11.72 -32.92 5.05
CA TRP A 127 11.38 -34.30 5.35
C TRP A 127 12.33 -34.82 6.43
N LEU A 128 11.80 -35.23 7.59
CA LEU A 128 12.63 -35.53 8.77
C LEU A 128 13.61 -36.68 8.54
N LEU A 129 13.26 -37.61 7.63
CA LEU A 129 14.11 -38.73 7.24
C LEU A 129 15.41 -38.28 6.56
N TRP A 130 15.37 -37.19 5.78
CA TRP A 130 16.48 -36.75 4.93
C TRP A 130 17.13 -35.46 5.42
N ASP A 131 16.32 -34.54 5.91
CA ASP A 131 16.74 -33.21 6.35
C ASP A 131 17.13 -33.17 7.84
N GLY A 132 16.70 -34.18 8.62
CA GLY A 132 16.88 -34.26 10.07
C GLY A 132 15.77 -33.57 10.84
N THR A 133 16.02 -33.27 12.12
CA THR A 133 15.04 -32.65 13.05
C THR A 133 15.55 -31.35 13.66
N ASP A 134 16.66 -30.80 13.17
CA ASP A 134 17.26 -29.56 13.67
C ASP A 134 16.53 -28.36 13.05
N ASP A 135 15.75 -27.67 13.86
CA ASP A 135 14.94 -26.51 13.47
C ASP A 135 15.80 -25.32 13.04
N GLN A 136 16.90 -25.03 13.73
CA GLN A 136 17.85 -23.99 13.36
C GLN A 136 18.46 -24.25 11.97
N LEU A 137 18.87 -25.48 11.70
CA LEU A 137 19.42 -25.87 10.40
C LEU A 137 18.37 -25.77 9.28
N HIS A 138 17.13 -26.19 9.56
CA HIS A 138 16.02 -26.04 8.60
C HIS A 138 15.76 -24.58 8.25
N VAL A 139 15.61 -23.71 9.25
CA VAL A 139 15.37 -22.27 9.03
C VAL A 139 16.49 -21.65 8.21
N LYS A 140 17.76 -21.91 8.58
CA LYS A 140 18.92 -21.41 7.83
C LYS A 140 18.89 -21.86 6.36
N LYS A 141 18.70 -23.15 6.10
CA LYS A 141 18.61 -23.70 4.72
C LYS A 141 17.48 -23.07 3.92
N ALA A 142 16.32 -22.83 4.54
CA ALA A 142 15.19 -22.19 3.85
C ALA A 142 15.52 -20.75 3.44
N LEU A 143 16.05 -19.94 4.36
CA LEU A 143 16.40 -18.55 4.11
C LEU A 143 17.46 -18.43 3.00
N GLU A 144 18.51 -19.25 3.06
CA GLU A 144 19.56 -19.32 2.03
C GLU A 144 18.98 -19.75 0.68
N GLN A 145 18.13 -20.78 0.66
CA GLN A 145 17.50 -21.23 -0.57
C GLN A 145 16.60 -20.15 -1.19
N TRP A 146 15.78 -19.46 -0.40
CA TRP A 146 14.89 -18.41 -0.90
C TRP A 146 15.68 -17.22 -1.43
N TRP A 147 16.67 -16.73 -0.69
CA TRP A 147 17.47 -15.58 -1.12
C TRP A 147 18.27 -15.87 -2.38
N ASN A 148 18.91 -17.05 -2.46
CA ASN A 148 19.75 -17.43 -3.59
C ASN A 148 18.96 -17.55 -4.91
N GLN A 149 17.63 -17.60 -4.90
CA GLN A 149 16.84 -17.56 -6.13
C GLN A 149 17.14 -16.31 -6.97
N GLY A 150 17.45 -15.18 -6.32
CA GLY A 150 17.80 -13.93 -7.00
C GLY A 150 19.05 -14.06 -7.86
N GLN A 151 20.11 -14.67 -7.32
CA GLN A 151 21.33 -14.97 -8.07
C GLN A 151 21.08 -16.00 -9.19
N HIS A 152 20.38 -17.10 -8.88
CA HIS A 152 20.20 -18.19 -9.85
C HIS A 152 19.30 -17.83 -11.03
N SER A 153 18.26 -17.01 -10.79
CA SER A 153 17.26 -16.67 -11.82
C SER A 153 17.52 -15.32 -12.48
N GLY A 154 18.18 -14.43 -11.74
CA GLY A 154 18.52 -13.07 -12.10
C GLY A 154 17.34 -12.10 -12.12
N ASN A 155 17.58 -10.86 -11.69
CA ASN A 155 16.76 -9.72 -12.05
C ASN A 155 17.61 -8.73 -12.86
N GLU A 156 17.47 -8.77 -14.18
CA GLU A 156 18.24 -7.97 -15.13
C GLU A 156 17.44 -6.76 -15.65
N ASP A 157 16.21 -6.58 -15.16
CA ASP A 157 15.38 -5.45 -15.54
C ASP A 157 15.93 -4.18 -14.88
N ALA A 158 16.17 -3.15 -15.69
CA ALA A 158 16.77 -1.90 -15.21
C ALA A 158 15.90 -1.15 -14.18
N ARG A 159 14.64 -1.57 -13.98
CA ARG A 159 13.72 -1.04 -12.98
C ARG A 159 13.48 -2.06 -11.85
N ASN A 160 14.22 -3.16 -11.80
CA ASN A 160 14.09 -4.24 -10.82
C ASN A 160 12.65 -4.79 -10.69
N ARG A 161 11.90 -4.87 -11.81
CA ARG A 161 10.53 -5.37 -11.81
C ARG A 161 10.44 -6.88 -11.61
N TYR A 162 9.31 -7.31 -11.05
CA TYR A 162 8.97 -8.71 -10.88
C TYR A 162 8.43 -9.32 -12.18
N PHE A 163 8.95 -10.50 -12.51
CA PHE A 163 8.49 -11.34 -13.62
C PHE A 163 8.26 -12.77 -13.13
N ASN A 164 7.02 -13.22 -13.14
CA ASN A 164 6.64 -14.54 -12.65
C ASN A 164 7.43 -15.67 -13.34
N ARG A 165 7.73 -15.51 -14.64
CA ARG A 165 8.52 -16.48 -15.43
C ARG A 165 9.93 -16.77 -14.91
N ARG A 166 10.49 -15.92 -14.05
CA ARG A 166 11.84 -16.07 -13.47
C ARG A 166 11.86 -17.03 -12.28
N ASN A 167 10.71 -17.37 -11.67
CA ASN A 167 10.61 -18.33 -10.56
C ASN A 167 11.48 -18.01 -9.32
N TYR A 168 11.60 -16.73 -8.99
CA TYR A 168 12.37 -16.18 -7.85
C TYR A 168 11.50 -15.60 -6.73
N ILE A 169 10.36 -16.24 -6.44
CA ILE A 169 9.36 -15.74 -5.49
C ILE A 169 9.94 -15.57 -4.08
N GLY A 170 10.82 -16.48 -3.65
CA GLY A 170 11.50 -16.41 -2.37
C GLY A 170 12.29 -15.11 -2.23
N TRP A 171 13.21 -14.88 -3.16
CA TRP A 171 14.01 -13.65 -3.21
C TRP A 171 13.14 -12.41 -3.33
N ALA A 172 12.14 -12.41 -4.22
CA ALA A 172 11.29 -11.23 -4.44
C ALA A 172 10.58 -10.76 -3.16
N ASN A 173 10.02 -11.68 -2.35
CA ASN A 173 9.37 -11.32 -1.09
C ASN A 173 10.39 -10.77 -0.07
N MET A 174 11.57 -11.40 0.05
CA MET A 174 12.61 -10.97 0.99
C MET A 174 13.24 -9.62 0.59
N ALA A 175 13.37 -9.36 -0.71
CA ALA A 175 14.00 -8.18 -1.29
C ALA A 175 13.06 -6.99 -1.50
N LYS A 176 11.73 -7.16 -1.38
CA LYS A 176 10.74 -6.11 -1.64
C LYS A 176 11.02 -4.87 -0.78
N GLY A 177 11.44 -3.77 -1.40
CA GLY A 177 11.96 -2.58 -0.72
C GLY A 177 10.96 -1.98 0.26
N LYS A 178 9.68 -1.97 -0.12
CA LYS A 178 8.58 -1.39 0.67
C LYS A 178 8.14 -2.25 1.86
N THR A 179 8.48 -3.54 1.91
CA THR A 179 8.10 -4.37 3.06
C THR A 179 8.74 -3.84 4.35
N THR A 180 7.94 -3.68 5.42
CA THR A 180 8.42 -3.19 6.73
C THR A 180 8.23 -4.19 7.86
N ARG A 181 7.38 -5.20 7.68
CA ARG A 181 7.05 -6.18 8.73
C ARG A 181 7.12 -7.61 8.23
N ILE A 182 7.56 -8.50 9.10
CA ILE A 182 7.64 -9.94 8.87
C ILE A 182 7.19 -10.71 10.11
N GLY A 183 6.50 -11.83 9.90
CA GLY A 183 6.25 -12.82 10.94
C GLY A 183 6.39 -14.22 10.38
N CYS A 184 7.09 -15.10 11.08
CA CYS A 184 7.35 -16.47 10.64
C CYS A 184 6.99 -17.49 11.70
N SER A 185 6.69 -18.71 11.27
CA SER A 185 6.45 -19.84 12.18
C SER A 185 7.04 -21.13 11.62
N TYR A 186 7.39 -22.04 12.54
CA TYR A 186 7.95 -23.35 12.27
C TYR A 186 7.17 -24.41 13.05
N LYS A 187 6.86 -25.53 12.39
CA LYS A 187 6.24 -26.68 13.06
C LYS A 187 6.84 -27.99 12.56
N GLN A 188 7.30 -28.81 13.49
CA GLN A 188 7.62 -30.21 13.23
C GLN A 188 6.37 -31.09 13.39
N CYS A 189 6.10 -31.91 12.39
CA CYS A 189 4.92 -32.77 12.29
C CYS A 189 5.37 -34.23 12.29
N SER A 190 5.70 -34.76 13.47
CA SER A 190 6.31 -36.10 13.61
C SER A 190 5.43 -37.23 13.07
N SER A 191 4.10 -37.12 13.15
CA SER A 191 3.16 -38.09 12.55
C SER A 191 3.27 -38.15 11.01
N GLU A 192 3.60 -37.03 10.38
CA GLU A 192 3.75 -36.90 8.93
C GLU A 192 5.22 -36.95 8.46
N GLN A 193 6.16 -37.20 9.39
CA GLN A 193 7.61 -37.25 9.12
C GLN A 193 8.14 -36.03 8.34
N LYS A 194 7.58 -34.85 8.63
CA LYS A 194 7.97 -33.59 7.98
C LYS A 194 8.02 -32.42 8.96
N ALA A 195 8.63 -31.32 8.56
CA ALA A 195 8.52 -30.02 9.20
C ALA A 195 8.17 -28.94 8.17
N VAL A 196 7.44 -27.92 8.60
CA VAL A 196 7.01 -26.80 7.76
C VAL A 196 7.50 -25.49 8.36
N PHE A 197 8.14 -24.67 7.52
CA PHE A 197 8.58 -23.31 7.84
C PHE A 197 7.91 -22.33 6.89
N ILE A 198 7.30 -21.28 7.43
CA ILE A 198 6.61 -20.25 6.66
C ILE A 198 6.99 -18.86 7.19
N CYS A 199 7.15 -17.91 6.28
CA CYS A 199 7.25 -16.49 6.59
C CYS A 199 6.18 -15.72 5.82
N ILE A 200 5.59 -14.73 6.49
CA ILE A 200 4.58 -13.81 5.97
C ILE A 200 5.13 -12.39 6.05
N TYR A 201 4.87 -11.58 5.03
CA TYR A 201 5.34 -10.21 4.91
C TYR A 201 4.17 -9.23 4.79
N SER A 202 4.37 -7.98 5.18
CA SER A 202 3.34 -6.95 5.05
C SER A 202 3.04 -6.54 3.61
N GLU A 203 3.96 -6.78 2.68
CA GLU A 203 3.85 -6.33 1.28
C GLU A 203 4.01 -7.47 0.28
N LYS A 204 3.16 -7.49 -0.74
CA LYS A 204 3.20 -8.50 -1.81
C LYS A 204 4.25 -8.13 -2.85
N ALA A 205 5.23 -9.00 -3.07
CA ALA A 205 6.22 -8.83 -4.13
C ALA A 205 5.80 -9.40 -5.49
N GLN A 206 4.86 -10.34 -5.50
CA GLN A 206 4.46 -11.13 -6.68
C GLN A 206 3.40 -10.42 -7.53
N CYS A 207 3.69 -9.20 -7.95
CA CYS A 207 2.84 -8.41 -8.83
C CYS A 207 3.59 -8.21 -10.15
N GLU A 208 3.09 -8.76 -11.24
CA GLU A 208 3.76 -8.72 -12.55
C GLU A 208 4.03 -7.27 -12.96
N LEU A 209 5.25 -7.00 -13.42
CA LEU A 209 5.76 -5.67 -13.78
C LEU A 209 5.86 -4.65 -12.62
N GLU A 210 5.54 -5.04 -11.38
CA GLU A 210 5.76 -4.18 -10.22
C GLU A 210 7.22 -4.24 -9.77
N MET A 211 7.79 -3.11 -9.37
CA MET A 211 9.15 -3.06 -8.85
C MET A 211 9.27 -3.83 -7.55
N ILE A 212 10.31 -4.66 -7.44
CA ILE A 212 10.69 -5.30 -6.19
C ILE A 212 11.36 -4.25 -5.30
N TYR A 213 12.26 -3.46 -5.85
CA TYR A 213 12.84 -2.30 -5.16
C TYR A 213 13.20 -1.21 -6.18
N GLU A 214 13.30 0.02 -5.73
CA GLU A 214 13.58 1.17 -6.58
C GLU A 214 15.09 1.26 -6.83
N PRO A 215 15.57 1.32 -8.09
CA PRO A 215 16.98 1.58 -8.37
C PRO A 215 17.43 2.91 -7.77
N GLY A 216 18.60 2.93 -7.15
CA GLY A 216 19.18 4.14 -6.59
C GLY A 216 20.18 3.85 -5.47
N GLU A 217 20.79 4.91 -4.95
CA GLU A 217 21.72 4.79 -3.84
C GLU A 217 21.00 4.45 -2.53
N PRO A 218 21.64 3.68 -1.63
CA PRO A 218 21.09 3.43 -0.30
C PRO A 218 20.92 4.74 0.47
N CYS A 219 20.06 4.75 1.49
CA CYS A 219 19.81 5.97 2.24
C CYS A 219 21.09 6.43 2.98
N THR A 220 21.31 7.75 2.98
CA THR A 220 22.39 8.41 3.74
C THR A 220 21.85 9.45 4.72
N SER A 221 20.58 9.84 4.55
CA SER A 221 19.85 10.82 5.33
C SER A 221 18.38 10.42 5.44
N ASN A 222 17.61 11.04 6.34
CA ASN A 222 16.20 10.70 6.49
C ASN A 222 15.38 11.08 5.25
N GLU A 223 15.84 12.09 4.51
CA GLU A 223 15.24 12.63 3.30
C GLU A 223 15.26 11.62 2.14
N ASP A 224 16.23 10.69 2.16
CA ASP A 224 16.35 9.58 1.21
C ASP A 224 15.29 8.48 1.44
N CYS A 225 14.63 8.48 2.60
CA CYS A 225 13.64 7.48 3.02
C CYS A 225 12.24 8.04 2.93
N PHE A 226 11.58 7.76 1.81
CA PHE A 226 10.37 8.49 1.47
C PHE A 226 9.19 7.65 1.01
N THR A 227 9.30 6.33 0.95
CA THR A 227 8.10 5.50 0.75
C THR A 227 7.05 5.75 1.83
N TYR A 228 7.47 5.79 3.10
CA TYR A 228 6.59 6.08 4.23
C TYR A 228 6.94 7.45 4.84
N PRO A 229 5.96 8.34 5.08
CA PRO A 229 6.23 9.62 5.73
C PRO A 229 6.89 9.45 7.10
N ASN A 230 7.75 10.40 7.48
CA ASN A 230 8.50 10.38 8.76
C ASN A 230 9.43 9.18 8.97
N SER A 231 9.81 8.51 7.88
CA SER A 231 10.83 7.47 7.93
C SER A 231 12.19 8.06 8.29
N LYS A 232 13.03 7.21 8.90
CA LYS A 232 14.42 7.56 9.22
C LYS A 232 15.37 6.73 8.38
N CYS A 233 16.62 7.13 8.29
CA CYS A 233 17.67 6.31 7.69
C CYS A 233 18.59 5.71 8.76
N ASN A 234 18.80 4.40 8.70
CA ASN A 234 19.90 3.76 9.40
C ASN A 234 21.15 3.82 8.52
N THR A 235 21.92 4.89 8.67
CA THR A 235 23.11 5.19 7.84
C THR A 235 24.21 4.14 7.90
N THR A 236 24.26 3.31 8.94
CA THR A 236 25.20 2.19 9.02
C THR A 236 24.84 1.06 8.06
N THR A 237 23.55 0.85 7.82
CA THR A 237 23.04 -0.25 6.98
C THR A 237 22.55 0.21 5.61
N GLY A 238 22.34 1.50 5.42
CA GLY A 238 21.70 2.04 4.21
C GLY A 238 20.20 1.72 4.11
N LEU A 239 19.59 1.22 5.18
CA LEU A 239 18.17 0.85 5.23
C LEU A 239 17.31 1.95 5.84
N CYS A 240 16.12 2.13 5.27
CA CYS A 240 15.09 3.01 5.79
C CYS A 240 14.35 2.36 6.97
N LEU A 241 14.00 3.15 7.97
CA LEU A 241 13.23 2.75 9.14
C LEU A 241 11.84 3.35 8.99
N ALA A 242 10.83 2.49 8.83
CA ALA A 242 9.46 2.96 8.76
C ALA A 242 9.05 3.60 10.09
N PRO A 243 8.15 4.59 10.09
CA PRO A 243 7.59 5.11 11.33
C PRO A 243 6.91 3.96 12.08
N LYS A 244 7.10 3.95 13.40
CA LYS A 244 6.33 3.04 14.27
C LYS A 244 4.85 3.29 14.06
N TYR A 245 4.08 2.20 14.12
CA TYR A 245 2.63 2.30 14.07
C TYR A 245 2.15 3.22 15.19
N VAL A 246 1.49 4.33 14.83
CA VAL A 246 0.80 5.16 15.82
C VAL A 246 -0.24 4.25 16.49
N ASN A 247 -0.44 4.30 17.79
CA ASN A 247 -1.54 3.53 18.39
C ASN A 247 -2.85 4.25 18.08
N ASP A 248 -3.83 3.54 17.54
CA ASP A 248 -5.19 4.07 17.38
C ASP A 248 -5.94 3.80 18.69
N ASN A 249 -6.21 4.86 19.44
CA ASN A 249 -6.96 4.84 20.69
C ASN A 249 -8.47 4.97 20.46
N GLY A 250 -8.93 5.02 19.20
CA GLY A 250 -10.34 5.22 18.86
C GLY A 250 -10.81 6.67 19.02
N GLU A 251 -9.90 7.64 19.18
CA GLU A 251 -10.30 9.05 19.27
C GLU A 251 -11.00 9.51 17.99
N ASN A 252 -12.04 10.33 18.18
CA ASN A 252 -12.89 10.84 17.12
C ASN A 252 -13.29 12.29 17.39
N THR A 253 -12.29 13.14 17.52
CA THR A 253 -12.44 14.57 17.86
C THR A 253 -12.37 15.47 16.64
N ILE A 254 -11.73 15.03 15.54
CA ILE A 254 -11.63 15.81 14.30
C ILE A 254 -12.99 15.89 13.61
N CYS A 255 -13.70 14.75 13.49
CA CYS A 255 -15.04 14.69 12.90
C CYS A 255 -15.99 13.89 13.80
N SER A 256 -16.62 14.58 14.75
CA SER A 256 -17.44 13.96 15.81
C SER A 256 -18.69 13.22 15.32
N ASP A 257 -19.22 13.55 14.14
CA ASP A 257 -20.44 12.95 13.58
C ASP A 257 -20.20 11.66 12.76
N SER A 258 -18.95 11.28 12.50
CA SER A 258 -18.58 10.11 11.69
C SER A 258 -18.09 8.95 12.56
N SER A 259 -18.68 7.77 12.39
CA SER A 259 -18.46 6.64 13.32
C SER A 259 -17.35 5.66 12.92
N ASN A 260 -16.96 5.59 11.64
CA ASN A 260 -16.09 4.53 11.12
C ASN A 260 -14.64 4.97 10.88
N MET A 261 -14.33 6.24 11.11
CA MET A 261 -13.00 6.83 10.96
C MET A 261 -12.56 7.39 12.31
N THR A 262 -11.32 7.11 12.69
CA THR A 262 -10.67 7.64 13.87
C THR A 262 -9.73 8.78 13.48
N ASP A 263 -9.34 9.61 14.44
CA ASP A 263 -8.40 10.71 14.22
C ASP A 263 -7.05 10.18 13.71
N ALA A 264 -6.61 9.02 14.20
CA ALA A 264 -5.41 8.35 13.69
C ALA A 264 -5.50 8.00 12.20
N ILE A 265 -6.68 7.58 11.70
CA ILE A 265 -6.89 7.29 10.27
C ILE A 265 -6.95 8.59 9.46
N ARG A 266 -7.58 9.64 9.98
CA ARG A 266 -7.66 10.97 9.32
C ARG A 266 -6.30 11.61 9.18
N ASP A 267 -5.53 11.62 10.26
CA ASP A 267 -4.17 12.13 10.29
C ASP A 267 -3.26 11.34 9.35
N LEU A 268 -3.43 10.01 9.29
CA LEU A 268 -2.71 9.20 8.32
C LEU A 268 -3.05 9.58 6.88
N ALA A 269 -4.35 9.75 6.56
CA ALA A 269 -4.77 10.18 5.23
C ALA A 269 -4.13 11.53 4.88
N LEU A 270 -4.28 12.52 5.75
CA LEU A 270 -3.85 13.89 5.50
C LEU A 270 -2.33 13.99 5.40
N SER A 271 -1.62 13.39 6.36
CA SER A 271 -0.15 13.44 6.41
C SER A 271 0.47 12.75 5.20
N GLN A 272 -0.07 11.63 4.72
CA GLN A 272 0.44 10.97 3.52
C GLN A 272 0.25 11.80 2.26
N HIS A 273 -0.93 12.40 2.07
CA HIS A 273 -1.17 13.27 0.92
C HIS A 273 -0.25 14.48 0.92
N ASN A 274 -0.12 15.17 2.06
CA ASN A 274 0.74 16.33 2.18
C ASN A 274 2.22 15.99 2.06
N PHE A 275 2.64 14.83 2.58
CA PHE A 275 4.00 14.34 2.40
C PHE A 275 4.34 14.16 0.91
N TYR A 276 3.48 13.48 0.15
CA TYR A 276 3.68 13.28 -1.28
C TYR A 276 3.65 14.60 -2.07
N ARG A 277 2.71 15.50 -1.74
CA ARG A 277 2.65 16.85 -2.33
C ARG A 277 3.90 17.67 -2.06
N SER A 278 4.44 17.62 -0.84
CA SER A 278 5.69 18.30 -0.46
C SER A 278 6.87 17.78 -1.27
N ARG A 279 6.98 16.47 -1.45
CA ARG A 279 8.05 15.86 -2.24
C ARG A 279 7.96 16.22 -3.71
N LEU A 280 6.76 16.18 -4.28
CA LEU A 280 6.51 16.62 -5.64
C LEU A 280 6.88 18.08 -5.83
N ALA A 281 6.46 18.95 -4.90
CA ALA A 281 6.76 20.37 -4.95
C ALA A 281 8.27 20.64 -5.00
N ARG A 282 9.05 19.84 -4.29
CA ARG A 282 10.52 19.92 -4.23
C ARG A 282 11.25 19.11 -5.32
N GLY A 283 10.55 18.52 -6.28
CA GLY A 283 11.16 17.83 -7.43
C GLY A 283 11.79 16.48 -7.07
N LEU A 284 11.31 15.83 -6.01
CA LEU A 284 11.85 14.57 -5.49
C LEU A 284 11.14 13.32 -6.06
N GLU A 285 10.10 13.51 -6.87
CA GLU A 285 9.28 12.43 -7.42
C GLU A 285 9.76 12.05 -8.83
N TYR A 286 9.87 10.75 -9.10
CA TYR A 286 10.36 10.26 -10.39
C TYR A 286 9.20 10.03 -11.36
N ASN A 287 9.36 10.50 -12.61
CA ASN A 287 8.39 10.30 -13.67
C ASN A 287 8.83 9.16 -14.59
N GLY A 288 8.01 8.10 -14.65
CA GLY A 288 8.29 6.89 -15.43
C GLY A 288 8.26 7.06 -16.95
N GLU A 289 7.70 8.16 -17.46
CA GLU A 289 7.62 8.50 -18.89
C GLU A 289 8.84 9.29 -19.35
N THR A 290 9.25 10.32 -18.59
CA THR A 290 10.42 11.14 -18.93
C THR A 290 11.73 10.51 -18.48
N ASN A 291 11.67 9.50 -17.60
CA ASN A 291 12.80 8.92 -16.89
C ASN A 291 13.65 9.94 -16.09
N MET A 292 13.01 11.02 -15.62
CA MET A 292 13.65 12.09 -14.86
C MET A 292 12.79 12.46 -13.63
N SER A 293 13.32 13.31 -12.76
CA SER A 293 12.49 13.96 -11.74
C SER A 293 11.36 14.75 -12.40
N GLN A 294 10.19 14.64 -11.81
CA GLN A 294 9.01 15.41 -12.18
C GLN A 294 9.22 16.90 -11.83
N PRO A 295 8.77 17.86 -12.67
CA PRO A 295 9.00 19.28 -12.41
C PRO A 295 8.49 19.73 -11.05
N THR A 296 9.24 20.61 -10.38
CA THR A 296 8.87 21.22 -9.09
C THR A 296 7.56 22.01 -9.21
N ALA A 297 6.86 22.14 -8.09
CA ALA A 297 5.57 22.84 -8.05
C ALA A 297 5.71 24.17 -7.31
N LYS A 298 5.31 25.25 -7.98
CA LYS A 298 5.47 26.62 -7.48
C LYS A 298 4.57 26.93 -6.28
N ARG A 299 3.34 26.39 -6.31
CA ARG A 299 2.26 26.77 -5.37
C ARG A 299 1.41 25.57 -4.96
N MET A 300 2.07 24.47 -4.63
CA MET A 300 1.37 23.30 -4.15
C MET A 300 0.71 23.61 -2.80
N ILE A 301 -0.63 23.58 -2.73
CA ILE A 301 -1.34 23.91 -1.50
C ILE A 301 -1.28 22.73 -0.52
N LYS A 302 -1.02 22.98 0.76
CA LYS A 302 -1.14 21.98 1.82
C LYS A 302 -2.62 21.65 2.02
N MET A 303 -2.97 20.38 1.93
CA MET A 303 -4.32 19.91 2.16
C MET A 303 -4.70 20.01 3.64
N GLU A 304 -5.98 20.25 3.88
CA GLU A 304 -6.66 20.22 5.17
C GLU A 304 -7.75 19.14 5.16
N TYR A 305 -7.98 18.52 6.32
CA TYR A 305 -9.03 17.52 6.44
C TYR A 305 -10.41 18.19 6.46
N ASN A 306 -11.37 17.63 5.75
CA ASN A 306 -12.73 18.16 5.64
C ASN A 306 -13.77 17.07 5.94
N CYS A 307 -14.46 17.20 7.07
CA CYS A 307 -15.45 16.24 7.55
C CYS A 307 -16.66 16.09 6.62
N GLU A 308 -17.01 17.13 5.84
CA GLU A 308 -18.08 17.02 4.86
C GLU A 308 -17.68 16.11 3.70
N LEU A 309 -16.46 16.24 3.18
CA LEU A 309 -15.91 15.34 2.16
C LEU A 309 -15.80 13.89 2.68
N GLU A 310 -15.41 13.70 3.94
CA GLU A 310 -15.42 12.38 4.60
C GLU A 310 -16.83 11.79 4.58
N ARG A 311 -17.86 12.56 4.95
CA ARG A 311 -19.25 12.10 4.93
C ARG A 311 -19.71 11.66 3.54
N TYR A 312 -19.29 12.38 2.49
CA TYR A 312 -19.55 11.97 1.11
C TYR A 312 -18.82 10.67 0.75
N ALA A 313 -17.55 10.54 1.14
CA ALA A 313 -16.76 9.34 0.93
C ALA A 313 -17.36 8.13 1.65
N GLN A 314 -17.77 8.30 2.92
CA GLN A 314 -18.36 7.27 3.77
C GLN A 314 -19.68 6.76 3.17
N LYS A 315 -20.60 7.68 2.83
CA LYS A 315 -21.87 7.33 2.19
C LYS A 315 -21.69 6.54 0.88
N HIS A 316 -20.63 6.82 0.12
CA HIS A 316 -20.33 6.08 -1.11
C HIS A 316 -19.70 4.73 -0.81
N ALA A 317 -18.72 4.68 0.12
CA ALA A 317 -18.00 3.48 0.50
C ALA A 317 -18.93 2.39 1.07
N GLU A 318 -19.93 2.78 1.87
CA GLU A 318 -20.94 1.88 2.46
C GLU A 318 -21.80 1.15 1.44
N LYS A 319 -21.90 1.65 0.20
CA LYS A 319 -22.59 0.93 -0.88
C LYS A 319 -21.86 -0.36 -1.26
N CYS A 320 -20.57 -0.48 -0.94
CA CYS A 320 -19.75 -1.64 -1.27
C CYS A 320 -19.75 -2.01 -2.77
N VAL A 321 -19.78 -0.99 -3.63
CA VAL A 321 -19.68 -1.12 -5.09
C VAL A 321 -18.41 -0.41 -5.54
N PHE A 322 -17.47 -1.16 -6.12
CA PHE A 322 -16.24 -0.58 -6.67
C PHE A 322 -16.49 0.11 -8.01
N ALA A 323 -17.08 1.31 -7.93
CA ALA A 323 -17.33 2.20 -9.04
C ALA A 323 -17.32 3.65 -8.55
N HIS A 324 -17.00 4.60 -9.42
CA HIS A 324 -17.08 6.01 -9.07
C HIS A 324 -18.51 6.44 -8.76
N SER A 325 -18.67 7.33 -7.77
CA SER A 325 -19.94 8.01 -7.52
C SER A 325 -20.26 8.96 -8.66
N ASN A 326 -21.55 9.21 -8.87
CA ASN A 326 -22.00 10.15 -9.89
C ASN A 326 -21.63 11.59 -9.50
N SER A 327 -21.42 12.46 -10.49
CA SER A 327 -21.01 13.85 -10.25
C SER A 327 -22.00 14.65 -9.39
N TRP A 328 -23.31 14.37 -9.51
CA TRP A 328 -24.33 15.02 -8.69
C TRP A 328 -24.37 14.53 -7.24
N GLU A 329 -23.81 13.34 -6.95
CA GLU A 329 -23.68 12.83 -5.58
C GLU A 329 -22.49 13.44 -4.84
N ARG A 330 -21.57 14.09 -5.57
CA ARG A 330 -20.33 14.69 -5.06
C ARG A 330 -19.97 15.98 -5.83
N PRO A 331 -20.82 17.02 -5.73
CA PRO A 331 -20.71 18.22 -6.56
C PRO A 331 -19.36 18.92 -6.36
N ASN A 332 -18.63 19.11 -7.47
CA ASN A 332 -17.28 19.71 -7.51
C ASN A 332 -16.24 19.00 -6.61
N GLN A 333 -16.37 17.68 -6.43
CA GLN A 333 -15.41 16.86 -5.70
C GLN A 333 -14.73 15.85 -6.62
N GLY A 334 -13.40 15.76 -6.52
CA GLY A 334 -12.61 14.65 -7.05
C GLY A 334 -12.87 13.36 -6.27
N GLN A 335 -12.49 12.22 -6.82
CA GLN A 335 -12.65 10.94 -6.13
C GLN A 335 -11.57 9.95 -6.56
N ASN A 336 -10.87 9.37 -5.58
CA ASN A 336 -10.01 8.21 -5.79
C ASN A 336 -10.59 7.00 -5.05
N LEU A 337 -10.46 5.82 -5.67
CA LEU A 337 -10.98 4.56 -5.17
C LEU A 337 -9.87 3.51 -5.12
N TYR A 338 -9.83 2.74 -4.05
CA TYR A 338 -8.95 1.58 -3.93
C TYR A 338 -9.71 0.43 -3.30
N MET A 339 -9.57 -0.76 -3.88
CA MET A 339 -10.11 -1.97 -3.31
C MET A 339 -9.06 -3.06 -3.25
N THR A 340 -9.23 -3.96 -2.30
CA THR A 340 -8.53 -5.24 -2.25
C THR A 340 -9.53 -6.33 -1.89
N SER A 341 -9.38 -7.53 -2.44
CA SER A 341 -10.16 -8.70 -2.00
C SER A 341 -9.83 -9.10 -0.55
N THR A 342 -8.86 -8.42 0.06
CA THR A 342 -8.55 -8.56 1.48
C THR A 342 -9.58 -7.88 2.37
N ILE A 343 -10.22 -8.67 3.21
CA ILE A 343 -11.07 -8.22 4.31
C ILE A 343 -10.34 -8.31 5.67
N HIS A 344 -10.72 -7.54 6.69
CA HIS A 344 -10.13 -7.49 8.05
C HIS A 344 -8.68 -6.97 8.14
N PHE A 345 -8.31 -5.97 7.33
CA PHE A 345 -7.09 -5.21 7.61
C PHE A 345 -7.33 -4.21 8.75
N ASP A 346 -6.25 -3.83 9.43
CA ASP A 346 -6.21 -2.53 10.09
C ASP A 346 -6.56 -1.45 9.03
N PRO A 347 -7.62 -0.64 9.25
CA PRO A 347 -8.06 0.38 8.30
C PRO A 347 -6.93 1.31 7.84
N ARG A 348 -5.92 1.53 8.69
CA ARG A 348 -4.76 2.37 8.41
C ARG A 348 -3.81 1.73 7.40
N ILE A 349 -3.60 0.41 7.45
CA ILE A 349 -2.85 -0.29 6.39
C ILE A 349 -3.60 -0.16 5.07
N LEU A 350 -4.90 -0.44 5.08
CA LEU A 350 -5.71 -0.43 3.88
C LEU A 350 -5.72 0.96 3.20
N LEU A 351 -5.95 2.02 3.97
CA LEU A 351 -5.87 3.40 3.52
C LEU A 351 -4.48 3.73 2.94
N ARG A 352 -3.43 3.40 3.68
CA ARG A 352 -2.04 3.64 3.27
C ARG A 352 -1.71 2.98 1.94
N THR A 353 -2.04 1.69 1.79
CA THR A 353 -1.81 0.96 0.53
C THR A 353 -2.56 1.62 -0.62
N GLY A 354 -3.80 2.08 -0.40
CA GLY A 354 -4.56 2.81 -1.42
C GLY A 354 -3.86 4.09 -1.87
N ILE A 355 -3.47 4.93 -0.91
CA ILE A 355 -2.73 6.19 -1.16
C ILE A 355 -1.41 5.93 -1.90
N GLU A 356 -0.64 4.95 -1.45
CA GLU A 356 0.62 4.55 -2.09
C GLU A 356 0.42 4.07 -3.53
N LYS A 357 -0.61 3.25 -3.78
CA LYS A 357 -0.89 2.73 -5.13
C LYS A 357 -1.35 3.83 -6.07
N TRP A 358 -2.18 4.76 -5.61
CA TRP A 358 -2.56 5.95 -6.38
C TRP A 358 -1.35 6.81 -6.69
N TRP A 359 -0.45 7.04 -5.73
CA TRP A 359 0.73 7.87 -5.95
C TRP A 359 1.76 7.23 -6.89
N GLN A 360 1.95 5.90 -6.81
CA GLN A 360 2.88 5.13 -7.64
C GLN A 360 2.58 5.19 -9.15
N GLU A 361 1.39 5.65 -9.56
CA GLU A 361 1.02 5.76 -10.96
C GLU A 361 1.98 6.66 -11.76
N LEU A 362 2.54 7.72 -11.15
CA LEU A 362 3.53 8.58 -11.79
C LEU A 362 4.80 7.80 -12.16
N GLU A 363 5.32 7.03 -11.22
CA GLU A 363 6.54 6.24 -11.43
C GLU A 363 6.28 5.10 -12.42
N GLN A 364 5.08 4.51 -12.39
CA GLN A 364 4.74 3.36 -13.21
C GLN A 364 4.39 3.72 -14.66
N PHE A 365 3.59 4.77 -14.87
CA PHE A 365 3.01 5.12 -16.17
C PHE A 365 3.47 6.47 -16.71
N GLY A 366 3.89 7.37 -15.82
CA GLY A 366 4.41 8.69 -16.15
C GLY A 366 3.37 9.65 -16.72
N VAL A 367 3.75 10.93 -16.72
CA VAL A 367 2.99 12.02 -17.34
C VAL A 367 3.88 12.85 -18.28
N PRO A 368 3.31 13.59 -19.24
CA PRO A 368 4.09 14.43 -20.12
C PRO A 368 4.85 15.53 -19.36
N GLU A 369 5.98 15.96 -19.93
CA GLU A 369 6.88 16.97 -19.33
C GLU A 369 6.20 18.33 -19.13
N ASP A 370 5.25 18.69 -19.99
CA ASP A 370 4.49 19.94 -19.89
C ASP A 370 3.47 19.95 -18.74
N ASN A 371 3.33 18.84 -18.01
CA ASN A 371 2.42 18.67 -16.88
C ASN A 371 0.95 18.98 -17.23
N LEU A 372 0.58 18.91 -18.51
CA LEU A 372 -0.74 19.24 -19.02
C LEU A 372 -1.62 17.99 -19.09
N LEU A 373 -2.78 18.04 -18.43
CA LEU A 373 -3.81 17.01 -18.56
C LEU A 373 -4.61 17.18 -19.85
N SER A 374 -3.93 17.11 -21.00
CA SER A 374 -4.54 17.29 -22.32
C SER A 374 -5.59 16.22 -22.61
N SER A 375 -6.53 16.52 -23.50
CA SER A 375 -7.51 15.54 -23.97
C SER A 375 -6.87 14.26 -24.54
N ASP A 376 -5.70 14.36 -25.16
CA ASP A 376 -4.95 13.20 -25.67
C ASP A 376 -4.32 12.38 -24.56
N MET A 377 -3.67 13.03 -23.58
CA MET A 377 -3.15 12.36 -22.40
C MET A 377 -4.27 11.65 -21.64
N TRP A 378 -5.39 12.34 -21.38
CA TRP A 378 -6.51 11.77 -20.64
C TRP A 378 -7.12 10.55 -21.35
N ARG A 379 -7.27 10.62 -22.68
CA ARG A 379 -7.79 9.50 -23.48
C ARG A 379 -6.89 8.26 -23.38
N ASN A 380 -5.57 8.45 -23.40
CA ASN A 380 -4.60 7.34 -23.45
C ASN A 380 -4.20 6.82 -22.06
N LYS A 381 -4.10 7.71 -21.06
CA LYS A 381 -3.54 7.42 -19.73
C LYS A 381 -4.45 7.78 -18.56
N GLY A 382 -5.60 8.44 -18.77
CA GLY A 382 -6.44 8.92 -17.66
C GLY A 382 -6.91 7.82 -16.69
N LYS A 383 -7.08 6.57 -17.19
CA LYS A 383 -7.38 5.40 -16.34
C LYS A 383 -6.17 4.85 -15.56
N LEU A 384 -4.96 5.25 -15.94
CA LEU A 384 -3.70 4.77 -15.38
C LEU A 384 -3.06 5.77 -14.42
N VAL A 385 -3.26 7.07 -14.62
CA VAL A 385 -2.64 8.16 -13.83
C VAL A 385 -3.65 9.10 -13.18
N GLY A 386 -4.95 8.79 -13.32
CA GLY A 386 -6.03 9.63 -12.84
C GLY A 386 -6.04 9.81 -11.31
N HIS A 387 -5.54 8.82 -10.57
CA HIS A 387 -5.50 8.93 -9.12
C HIS A 387 -4.32 9.80 -8.66
N TRP A 388 -3.13 9.60 -9.25
CA TRP A 388 -1.97 10.44 -8.98
C TRP A 388 -2.25 11.91 -9.33
N THR A 389 -2.80 12.18 -10.52
CA THR A 389 -3.11 13.55 -10.97
C THR A 389 -4.07 14.27 -10.01
N GLN A 390 -5.04 13.58 -9.42
CA GLN A 390 -5.92 14.16 -8.41
C GLN A 390 -5.18 14.47 -7.09
N MET A 391 -4.32 13.57 -6.63
CA MET A 391 -3.52 13.82 -5.42
C MET A 391 -2.52 14.97 -5.60
N ALA A 392 -1.92 15.05 -6.79
CA ALA A 392 -0.95 16.07 -7.20
C ALA A 392 -1.58 17.41 -7.62
N TRP A 393 -2.91 17.52 -7.62
CA TRP A 393 -3.59 18.71 -8.13
C TRP A 393 -3.37 19.91 -7.20
N ASP A 394 -2.65 20.94 -7.64
CA ASP A 394 -2.22 22.05 -6.77
C ASP A 394 -3.39 22.76 -6.06
N ARG A 395 -4.50 22.95 -6.78
CA ARG A 395 -5.72 23.61 -6.31
C ARG A 395 -6.65 22.73 -5.48
N SER A 396 -6.38 21.42 -5.32
CA SER A 396 -7.15 20.57 -4.42
C SER A 396 -6.55 20.66 -3.01
N TYR A 397 -7.27 21.23 -2.06
CA TYR A 397 -6.76 21.52 -0.72
C TYR A 397 -7.65 21.01 0.41
N HIS A 398 -8.81 20.44 0.13
CA HIS A 398 -9.60 19.69 1.10
C HIS A 398 -9.60 18.20 0.78
N LEU A 399 -9.40 17.38 1.81
CA LEU A 399 -9.40 15.93 1.73
C LEU A 399 -10.41 15.35 2.73
N GLY A 400 -11.18 14.35 2.31
CA GLY A 400 -11.95 13.53 3.22
C GLY A 400 -12.00 12.09 2.71
N CYS A 401 -11.76 11.13 3.59
CA CYS A 401 -11.62 9.73 3.20
C CYS A 401 -12.49 8.82 4.07
N ALA A 402 -12.86 7.66 3.53
CA ALA A 402 -13.55 6.60 4.23
C ALA A 402 -12.88 5.27 3.95
N VAL A 403 -12.81 4.43 4.99
CA VAL A 403 -12.32 3.06 4.92
C VAL A 403 -13.43 2.14 5.41
N VAL A 404 -13.94 1.29 4.53
CA VAL A 404 -15.07 0.40 4.82
C VAL A 404 -14.66 -1.04 4.59
N GLN A 405 -15.00 -1.89 5.55
CA GLN A 405 -14.90 -3.32 5.40
C GLN A 405 -16.18 -3.87 4.76
N CYS A 406 -16.15 -4.11 3.45
CA CYS A 406 -17.24 -4.75 2.74
C CYS A 406 -17.18 -6.28 2.87
N PRO A 407 -18.27 -7.01 2.58
CA PRO A 407 -18.31 -8.48 2.69
C PRO A 407 -17.22 -9.20 1.87
N LEU A 408 -16.86 -8.66 0.70
CA LEU A 408 -15.91 -9.28 -0.23
C LEU A 408 -14.67 -8.42 -0.53
N MET A 409 -14.55 -7.23 0.06
CA MET A 409 -13.41 -6.34 -0.18
C MET A 409 -13.16 -5.37 0.97
N GLY A 410 -11.90 -5.01 1.19
CA GLY A 410 -11.54 -3.77 1.87
C GLY A 410 -11.65 -2.63 0.87
N TYR A 411 -12.36 -1.56 1.22
CA TYR A 411 -12.66 -0.47 0.29
C TYR A 411 -12.26 0.89 0.87
N VAL A 412 -11.49 1.66 0.10
CA VAL A 412 -11.07 3.03 0.41
C VAL A 412 -11.65 3.97 -0.62
N VAL A 413 -12.25 5.06 -0.14
CA VAL A 413 -12.76 6.17 -0.94
C VAL A 413 -12.16 7.45 -0.38
N CYS A 414 -11.48 8.24 -1.20
CA CYS A 414 -11.08 9.60 -0.84
C CYS A 414 -11.70 10.61 -1.79
N HIS A 415 -12.28 11.67 -1.24
CA HIS A 415 -12.82 12.81 -1.96
C HIS A 415 -11.91 14.02 -1.80
N TYR A 416 -11.83 14.82 -2.87
CA TYR A 416 -10.93 15.96 -2.97
C TYR A 416 -11.71 17.21 -3.35
N GLY A 417 -11.48 18.30 -2.63
CA GLY A 417 -12.16 19.58 -2.84
C GLY A 417 -11.18 20.73 -3.04
N PRO A 418 -11.44 21.63 -4.01
CA PRO A 418 -12.23 21.44 -5.23
C PRO A 418 -11.73 20.26 -6.09
N ALA A 419 -12.58 19.76 -7.00
CA ALA A 419 -12.21 18.70 -7.92
C ALA A 419 -11.03 19.07 -8.84
N GLY A 420 -10.04 18.16 -8.89
CA GLY A 420 -8.96 18.18 -9.86
C GLY A 420 -9.36 17.52 -11.17
N ASN A 421 -8.37 16.97 -11.88
CA ASN A 421 -8.53 16.24 -13.14
C ASN A 421 -9.37 16.98 -14.19
N ARG A 422 -9.23 18.30 -14.24
CA ARG A 422 -9.91 19.14 -15.22
C ARG A 422 -9.13 19.06 -16.54
N ARG A 423 -9.80 18.59 -17.59
CA ARG A 423 -9.18 18.46 -18.91
C ARG A 423 -8.64 19.79 -19.40
N ASP A 424 -7.52 19.70 -20.12
CA ASP A 424 -6.82 20.82 -20.72
C ASP A 424 -6.36 21.88 -19.69
N GLN A 425 -6.19 21.45 -18.43
CA GLN A 425 -5.51 22.22 -17.38
C GLN A 425 -4.22 21.52 -16.97
N ILE A 426 -3.25 22.32 -16.53
CA ILE A 426 -2.06 21.80 -15.86
C ILE A 426 -2.44 21.17 -14.52
N ILE A 427 -1.75 20.08 -14.17
CA ILE A 427 -1.96 19.36 -12.91
C ILE A 427 -1.53 20.25 -11.73
N TYR A 428 -0.41 20.95 -11.89
CA TYR A 428 0.05 22.01 -11.01
C TYR A 428 0.92 23.03 -11.75
N GLU A 429 0.99 24.26 -11.23
CA GLU A 429 1.92 25.28 -11.72
C GLU A 429 3.38 24.87 -11.47
N THR A 430 4.15 24.69 -12.55
CA THR A 430 5.57 24.37 -12.46
C THR A 430 6.40 25.59 -12.06
N GLY A 431 7.41 25.41 -11.22
CA GLY A 431 8.34 26.45 -10.80
C GLY A 431 8.98 26.11 -9.45
N ASP A 432 9.88 26.96 -8.98
CA ASP A 432 10.54 26.74 -7.68
C ASP A 432 9.51 26.63 -6.56
N ALA A 433 9.70 25.65 -5.68
CA ALA A 433 8.89 25.51 -4.47
C ALA A 433 8.94 26.80 -3.66
N CYS A 434 7.86 27.10 -2.92
CA CYS A 434 7.80 28.33 -2.14
C CYS A 434 8.96 28.40 -1.14
N ALA A 435 9.56 29.59 -1.03
CA ALA A 435 10.57 29.89 -0.01
C ALA A 435 10.08 30.97 0.96
N THR A 436 9.10 31.78 0.54
CA THR A 436 8.51 32.87 1.33
C THR A 436 7.01 32.99 1.05
N ASP A 437 6.28 33.67 1.93
CA ASP A 437 4.84 33.93 1.76
C ASP A 437 4.51 34.67 0.45
N ALA A 438 5.47 35.44 -0.10
CA ALA A 438 5.30 36.15 -1.37
C ALA A 438 5.09 35.19 -2.56
N ASP A 439 5.60 33.95 -2.47
CA ASP A 439 5.48 32.94 -3.52
C ASP A 439 4.06 32.35 -3.58
N CYS A 440 3.36 32.40 -2.45
CA CYS A 440 2.11 31.69 -2.16
C CYS A 440 0.83 32.53 -2.36
N GLN A 441 0.91 33.71 -3.00
CA GLN A 441 -0.25 34.54 -3.39
C GLN A 441 -1.28 34.78 -2.28
N GLY A 442 -0.81 35.13 -1.07
CA GLY A 442 -1.68 35.41 0.08
C GLY A 442 -1.93 34.20 0.98
N LEU A 443 -1.25 33.09 0.74
CA LEU A 443 -1.11 31.97 1.67
C LEU A 443 0.28 32.02 2.35
N HIS A 444 0.42 31.31 3.47
CA HIS A 444 1.70 31.16 4.16
C HIS A 444 2.55 30.06 3.51
N CYS A 445 3.83 30.31 3.30
CA CYS A 445 4.75 29.28 2.82
C CYS A 445 5.36 28.51 4.01
N ILE A 446 5.24 27.19 3.97
CA ILE A 446 6.00 26.27 4.82
C ILE A 446 7.24 25.85 4.01
N SER A 447 8.32 26.63 4.11
CA SER A 447 9.51 26.51 3.26
C SER A 447 10.16 25.12 3.29
N GLU A 448 10.07 24.44 4.43
CA GLU A 448 10.65 23.14 4.72
C GLU A 448 9.89 22.03 3.97
N GLU A 449 8.59 22.27 3.72
CA GLU A 449 7.73 21.37 2.97
C GLU A 449 7.61 21.81 1.49
N GLY A 450 7.89 23.07 1.16
CA GLY A 450 7.62 23.63 -0.16
C GLY A 450 6.13 23.76 -0.47
N LEU A 451 5.29 23.90 0.57
CA LEU A 451 3.83 23.95 0.47
C LEU A 451 3.27 25.30 0.91
N CYS A 452 2.23 25.75 0.23
CA CYS A 452 1.45 26.93 0.61
C CYS A 452 0.26 26.51 1.49
N ALA A 453 0.06 27.13 2.65
CA ALA A 453 -1.01 26.79 3.59
C ALA A 453 -1.90 28.01 3.86
N HIS A 454 -3.20 27.77 4.09
CA HIS A 454 -4.06 28.80 4.68
C HIS A 454 -3.53 29.15 6.08
N HIS A 455 -3.65 30.41 6.48
CA HIS A 455 -3.18 30.85 7.80
C HIS A 455 -3.88 30.04 8.90
N ILE A 456 -3.08 29.44 9.80
CA ILE A 456 -3.54 28.69 10.98
C ILE A 456 -3.99 29.66 12.07
#